data_AF-A0A931Y7E0-F1
#
_entry.id   AF-A0A931Y7E0-F1
#
_cell.length_a   1.000
_cell.length_b   1.000
_cell.length_c   1.000
_cell.angle_alpha   90.00
_cell.angle_beta   90.00
_cell.angle_gamma   90.00
#
_symmetry.space_group_name_H-M   'P 1'
#
loop_
_entity.id
_entity.type
_entity.pdbx_description
1 polymer ?
#
loop_
_entity_poly.entity_id
_entity_poly.type
_entity_poly.pdbx_seq_one_letter_code
_entity_poly.pdbx_strand_id
1 'polypeptide(L)' 'MPVAVSVDALQTLHDQPIVFVQNGNMFEARFLKLGRNDGRWVEVLQGLSPGERYVARNSFVLKSELGKEGVAEED' A
#
# COMPACT_ATOMS: atom_id res chain seq x y z
N MET A 1 -15.61 -9.63 -1.38
CA MET A 1 -15.51 -8.44 -0.52
C MET A 1 -14.92 -7.31 -1.35
N PRO A 2 -15.45 -6.07 -1.28
CA PRO A 2 -14.84 -4.94 -1.97
C PRO A 2 -13.47 -4.64 -1.37
N VAL A 3 -12.48 -4.36 -2.22
CA VAL A 3 -11.12 -3.99 -1.81
C VAL A 3 -11.02 -2.47 -1.91
N ALA A 4 -10.43 -1.83 -0.90
CA ALA A 4 -10.15 -0.41 -0.91
C ALA A 4 -8.70 -0.16 -0.50
N VAL A 5 -8.10 0.85 -1.10
CA VAL A 5 -6.73 1.29 -0.80
C VAL A 5 -6.74 2.73 -0.34
N SER A 6 -5.80 3.09 0.55
CA SER A 6 -5.63 4.49 0.93
C SER A 6 -5.21 5.30 -0.30
N VAL A 7 -5.73 6.53 -0.41
CA VAL A 7 -5.25 7.50 -1.42
C VAL A 7 -3.74 7.70 -1.36
N ASP A 8 -3.13 7.54 -0.18
CA ASP A 8 -1.68 7.64 0.04
C ASP A 8 -0.88 6.49 -0.59
N ALA A 9 -1.51 5.37 -0.91
CA ALA A 9 -0.85 4.24 -1.55
C ALA A 9 -0.88 4.30 -3.08
N LEU A 10 -1.74 5.15 -3.64
CA LEU A 10 -1.85 5.33 -5.07
C LEU A 10 -0.69 6.18 -5.58
N GLN A 11 -0.07 5.67 -6.64
CA GLN A 11 0.90 6.41 -7.44
C GLN A 11 0.40 6.49 -8.88
N THR A 12 0.91 7.45 -9.64
CA THR A 12 0.55 7.62 -11.05
C THR A 12 1.75 7.23 -11.90
N LEU A 13 1.55 6.28 -12.80
CA LEU A 13 2.54 5.86 -13.78
C LEU A 13 1.90 5.90 -15.16
N HIS A 14 2.45 6.71 -16.07
CA HIS A 14 1.88 6.94 -17.40
C HIS A 14 0.39 7.33 -17.38
N ASP A 15 0.03 8.27 -16.49
CA ASP A 15 -1.36 8.72 -16.27
C ASP A 15 -2.33 7.64 -15.76
N GLN A 16 -1.83 6.45 -15.41
CA GLN A 16 -2.63 5.38 -14.85
C GLN A 16 -2.33 5.18 -13.36
N PRO A 17 -3.34 4.95 -12.51
CA PRO A 17 -3.12 4.68 -11.10
C PRO A 17 -2.51 3.29 -10.90
N ILE A 18 -1.42 3.25 -10.16
CA ILE A 18 -0.75 2.02 -9.73
C ILE A 18 -0.69 1.97 -8.20
N VAL A 19 -0.56 0.75 -7.67
CA VAL A 19 -0.17 0.49 -6.28
C VAL A 19 1.03 -0.44 -6.28
N PHE A 20 1.86 -0.36 -5.25
CA PHE A 20 2.91 -1.34 -5.02
C PHE A 20 2.41 -2.42 -4.06
N VAL A 21 2.29 -3.64 -4.57
CA VAL A 21 1.90 -4.82 -3.80
C VAL A 21 3.16 -5.45 -3.23
N GLN A 22 3.16 -5.76 -1.93
CA GLN A 22 4.26 -6.46 -1.28
C GLN A 22 4.08 -7.97 -1.47
N ASN A 23 5.01 -8.59 -2.19
CA ASN A 23 5.09 -10.03 -2.38
C ASN A 23 6.37 -10.54 -1.71
N GLY A 24 6.26 -10.97 -0.46
CA GLY A 24 7.41 -11.33 0.38
C GLY A 24 8.34 -10.12 0.60
N ASN A 25 9.56 -10.21 0.06
CA ASN A 25 10.58 -9.16 0.12
C ASN A 25 10.60 -8.24 -1.11
N MET A 26 9.75 -8.50 -2.11
CA MET A 26 9.69 -7.73 -3.35
C MET A 26 8.45 -6.85 -3.37
N PHE A 27 8.52 -5.79 -4.18
CA PHE A 27 7.40 -4.90 -4.44
C PHE A 27 7.09 -4.90 -5.93
N GLU A 28 5.85 -5.17 -6.27
CA GLU A 28 5.37 -5.20 -7.64
C GLU A 28 4.42 -4.03 -7.87
N ALA A 29 4.73 -3.18 -8.86
CA ALA A 29 3.79 -2.18 -9.33
C ALA A 29 2.65 -2.86 -10.08
N ARG A 30 1.41 -2.62 -9.65
CA ARG A 30 0.22 -3.10 -10.35
C ARG A 30 -0.70 -1.94 -10.70
N PHE A 31 -1.14 -1.93 -11.95
CA PHE A 31 -2.20 -1.05 -12.41
C PHE A 31 -3.51 -1.41 -11.74
N LEU A 32 -4.20 -0.39 -11.25
CA LEU A 32 -5.49 -0.53 -10.61
C LEU A 32 -6.58 0.07 -11.48
N LYS A 33 -7.74 -0.58 -11.49
CA LYS A 33 -8.98 0.06 -11.91
C LYS A 33 -9.67 0.59 -10.67
N LEU A 34 -9.73 1.90 -10.54
CA LEU A 34 -10.31 2.57 -9.38
C LEU A 34 -11.81 2.82 -9.59
N GLY A 35 -12.55 2.76 -8.49
CA GLY A 35 -13.99 3.02 -8.40
C GLY A 35 -14.27 4.28 -7.59
N ARG A 36 -15.19 4.18 -6.63
CA ARG A 36 -15.55 5.31 -5.76
C ARG A 36 -14.35 5.78 -4.91
N ASN A 37 -14.29 7.09 -4.75
CA ASN A 37 -13.28 7.82 -3.98
C ASN A 37 -14.03 8.62 -2.91
N ASP A 38 -13.66 8.40 -1.65
CA ASP A 38 -14.22 9.10 -0.49
C ASP A 38 -13.20 10.07 0.16
N GLY A 39 -12.18 10.49 -0.61
CA GLY A 39 -11.12 11.42 -0.19
C GLY A 39 -10.01 10.82 0.69
N ARG A 40 -10.29 9.70 1.37
CA ARG A 40 -9.29 8.95 2.16
C ARG A 40 -9.01 7.55 1.61
N TRP A 41 -10.05 6.92 1.08
CA TRP A 41 -10.01 5.57 0.53
C TRP A 41 -10.55 5.60 -0.89
N VAL A 42 -9.98 4.74 -1.74
CA VAL A 42 -10.45 4.52 -3.09
C VAL A 42 -10.76 3.04 -3.27
N GLU A 43 -11.97 2.77 -3.74
CA GLU A 43 -12.42 1.44 -4.11
C GLU A 43 -11.58 0.91 -5.28
N VAL A 44 -11.14 -0.34 -5.17
CA VAL A 44 -10.42 -1.04 -6.22
C VAL A 44 -11.38 -2.02 -6.89
N LEU A 45 -11.70 -1.74 -8.15
CA LEU A 45 -12.55 -2.58 -8.97
C LEU A 45 -11.75 -3.76 -9.55
N GLN A 46 -10.47 -3.54 -9.91
CA GLN A 46 -9.57 -4.56 -10.46
C GLN A 46 -8.09 -4.25 -10.14
N GLY A 47 -7.25 -5.29 -10.11
CA GLY A 47 -5.78 -5.18 -9.97
C GLY A 47 -5.25 -5.50 -8.57
N LEU A 48 -6.14 -5.63 -7.57
CA LEU A 48 -5.79 -6.01 -6.20
C LEU A 48 -6.85 -6.97 -5.64
N SER A 49 -6.39 -8.05 -5.02
CA SER A 49 -7.25 -9.05 -4.38
C SER A 49 -7.35 -8.81 -2.88
N PRO A 50 -8.49 -9.17 -2.25
CA PRO A 50 -8.63 -9.09 -0.79
C PRO A 50 -7.57 -9.97 -0.11
N GLY A 51 -6.89 -9.42 0.89
CA GLY A 51 -5.81 -10.08 1.63
C GLY A 51 -4.40 -9.82 1.07
N GLU A 52 -4.27 -9.21 -0.10
CA GLU A 52 -2.96 -8.75 -0.58
C GLU A 52 -2.47 -7.55 0.22
N ARG A 53 -1.19 -7.57 0.60
CA ARG A 53 -0.56 -6.44 1.30
C ARG A 53 -0.02 -5.46 0.27
N TYR A 54 -0.29 -4.19 0.47
CA TYR A 54 0.27 -3.11 -0.33
C TYR A 54 0.97 -2.09 0.57
N VAL A 55 1.83 -1.25 -0.01
CA VAL A 55 2.52 -0.19 0.72
C VAL A 55 1.85 1.16 0.50
N ALA A 56 1.51 1.85 1.59
CA ALA A 56 1.14 3.26 1.56
C ALA A 56 2.39 4.13 1.68
N ARG A 57 2.40 5.31 1.06
CA ARG A 57 3.55 6.23 1.07
C ARG A 57 4.02 6.58 2.49
N ASN A 58 3.11 6.61 3.46
CA ASN A 58 3.45 6.86 4.87
C ASN A 58 3.88 5.60 5.66
N SER A 59 3.73 4.39 5.09
CA SER A 59 4.18 3.14 5.73
C SER A 59 5.68 2.90 5.61
N PHE A 60 6.40 3.67 4.78
CA PHE A 60 7.87 3.64 4.74
C PHE A 60 8.46 4.12 6.08
N VAL A 61 7.86 5.15 6.70
CA VAL A 61 8.28 5.65 8.01
C VAL A 61 8.02 4.59 9.10
N LEU A 62 6.85 3.92 9.07
CA LEU A 62 6.54 2.88 10.04
C LEU A 62 7.51 1.69 9.97
N LYS A 63 7.92 1.22 8.79
CA LYS A 63 8.93 0.13 8.71
C LYS A 63 10.31 0.57 9.19
N SER A 64 10.68 1.83 8.98
CA SER A 64 11.95 2.37 9.47
C SER A 64 11.98 2.55 10.99
N GLU A 65 10.84 2.76 11.64
CA GLU A 65 10.74 2.80 13.11
C GLU A 65 10.56 1.40 13.72
N LEU A 66 9.73 0.52 13.15
CA LEU A 66 9.52 -0.86 13.62
C LEU A 66 10.78 -1.75 13.55
N GLY A 67 11.77 -1.39 12.73
CA GLY A 67 13.10 -2.03 12.75
C GLY A 67 14.03 -1.53 13.86
N LYS A 68 13.65 -0.45 14.56
CA LYS A 68 14.36 0.12 15.72
C LYS A 68 13.69 -0.22 17.05
N GLU A 69 12.46 -0.72 17.04
CA GLU A 69 11.77 -1.29 18.22
C GLU A 69 12.25 -2.71 18.52
N GLY A 70 13.57 -2.91 18.50
CA GLY A 70 14.26 -4.14 18.88
C GLY A 70 15.49 -3.85 19.71
N VAL A 71 15.58 -2.64 20.30
CA VAL A 71 16.57 -2.32 21.32
C VAL A 71 15.81 -2.18 22.62
N ALA A 72 15.47 -3.34 23.20
CA ALA A 72 15.34 -3.41 24.65
C ALA A 72 16.77 -3.23 25.18
N GLU A 73 16.99 -2.06 25.80
CA GLU A 73 18.10 -1.83 26.70
C GLU A 73 17.97 -2.81 27.87
N GLU A 74 18.95 -3.69 28.05
CA GLU A 74 19.17 -4.45 29.28
C GLU A 74 20.66 -4.28 29.63
N ASP A 75 20.89 -3.79 30.85
CA ASP A 75 22.17 -3.46 31.50
C ASP A 75 23.09 -4.70 31.68
#